data_AF-A0A258NDP7-F1
#
_entry.id   AF-A0A258NDP7-F1
#
_cell.length_a   1.000
_cell.length_b   1.000
_cell.length_c   1.000
_cell.angle_alpha   90.00
_cell.angle_beta   90.00
_cell.angle_gamma   90.00
#
_symmetry.space_group_name_H-M   'P 1'
#
loop_
_entity.id
_entity.type
_entity.pdbx_description
1 polymer ?
#
loop_
_entity_poly.entity_id
_entity_poly.type
_entity_poly.pdbx_seq_one_letter_code
_entity_poly.pdbx_strand_id
1 'polypeptide(L)'
;MKKLNVTIQLEMSVPDDWELVGTSEGTPVLKLPNGVFMDVAIEPLFASDPEETWSSTDDDDVLNDILDMVESEAVTYEFITH
;
A
#
# COMPACT_ATOMS: atom_id res chain seq x y z
N MET A 1 1.30 -25.36 -0.88
CA MET A 1 1.24 -24.29 0.14
C MET A 1 -0.21 -24.02 0.53
N LYS A 2 -0.46 -23.41 1.69
CA LYS A 2 -1.80 -22.90 2.04
C LYS A 2 -2.03 -21.58 1.33
N LYS A 3 -3.29 -21.25 1.00
CA LYS A 3 -3.67 -19.93 0.50
C LYS A 3 -4.16 -19.07 1.66
N LEU A 4 -3.65 -17.84 1.73
CA LEU A 4 -4.13 -16.80 2.63
C LEU A 4 -4.81 -15.74 1.79
N ASN A 5 -6.03 -15.35 2.16
CA ASN A 5 -6.70 -14.20 1.57
C ASN A 5 -6.72 -13.08 2.61
N VAL A 6 -6.22 -11.92 2.23
CA VAL A 6 -6.20 -10.71 3.05
C VAL A 6 -7.00 -9.65 2.30
N THR A 7 -7.88 -8.94 2.99
CA THR A 7 -8.62 -7.78 2.44
C THR A 7 -8.29 -6.58 3.29
N ILE A 8 -7.82 -5.51 2.65
CA ILE A 8 -7.59 -4.21 3.28
C ILE A 8 -8.45 -3.20 2.54
N GLN A 9 -9.35 -2.52 3.25
CA GLN A 9 -10.17 -1.44 2.72
C GLN A 9 -9.86 -0.19 3.52
N LEU A 10 -9.49 0.89 2.84
CA LEU A 10 -9.13 2.16 3.45
C LEU A 10 -10.07 3.26 2.94
N GLU A 11 -10.54 4.08 3.87
CA GLU A 11 -11.18 5.36 3.60
C GLU A 11 -10.37 6.42 4.34
N MET A 12 -9.92 7.44 3.64
CA MET A 12 -8.98 8.42 4.17
C MET A 12 -9.51 9.84 3.99
N SER A 13 -9.40 10.65 5.03
CA SER A 13 -9.49 12.11 4.89
C SER A 13 -8.17 12.63 4.37
N VAL A 14 -8.14 13.06 3.11
CA VAL A 14 -6.94 13.57 2.43
C VAL A 14 -7.12 15.04 2.02
N PRO A 15 -6.03 15.79 1.79
CA PRO A 15 -6.10 17.17 1.29
C PRO A 15 -6.80 17.29 -0.08
N ASP A 16 -7.50 18.41 -0.29
CA ASP A 16 -8.24 18.70 -1.53
C ASP A 16 -7.35 18.88 -2.76
N ASP A 17 -6.06 19.17 -2.56
CA ASP A 17 -5.10 19.44 -3.65
C ASP A 17 -4.40 18.18 -4.19
N TRP A 18 -4.79 17.00 -3.71
CA TRP A 18 -4.31 15.73 -4.24
C TRP A 18 -5.08 15.35 -5.51
N GLU A 19 -4.36 14.82 -6.49
CA GLU A 19 -4.94 14.42 -7.78
C GLU A 19 -4.63 12.96 -8.08
N LEU A 20 -5.53 12.26 -8.79
CA LEU A 20 -5.20 10.96 -9.38
C LEU A 20 -4.56 11.16 -10.75
N VAL A 21 -3.42 10.51 -10.96
CA VAL A 21 -2.70 10.54 -12.23
C VAL A 21 -2.51 9.12 -12.72
N GLY A 22 -2.94 8.86 -13.97
CA GLY A 22 -2.76 7.56 -14.59
C GLY A 22 -1.30 7.27 -14.91
N THR A 23 -0.88 6.02 -14.74
CA THR A 23 0.43 5.52 -15.17
C THR A 23 0.28 4.70 -16.45
N SER A 24 1.39 4.46 -17.17
CA SER A 24 1.40 3.56 -18.33
C SER A 24 1.12 2.09 -17.95
N GLU A 25 1.22 1.75 -16.67
CA GLU A 25 0.97 0.41 -16.14
C GLU A 25 -0.52 0.19 -15.80
N GLY A 26 -1.35 1.24 -15.88
CA GLY A 26 -2.80 1.18 -15.75
C GLY A 26 -3.32 1.48 -14.34
N THR A 27 -2.51 1.29 -13.30
CA THR A 27 -2.85 1.68 -11.92
C THR A 27 -2.55 3.17 -11.72
N PRO A 28 -3.54 4.02 -11.35
CA PRO A 28 -3.27 5.42 -11.05
C PRO A 28 -2.51 5.56 -9.74
N VAL A 29 -1.75 6.65 -9.60
CA VAL A 29 -1.08 7.05 -8.35
C VAL A 29 -1.62 8.38 -7.87
N LEU A 30 -1.41 8.70 -6.60
CA LEU A 30 -1.69 10.03 -6.04
C LEU A 30 -0.57 10.99 -6.42
N LYS A 31 -0.91 12.13 -7.01
CA LYS A 31 -0.02 13.26 -7.19
C LYS A 31 -0.22 14.23 -6.02
N LEU A 32 0.85 14.43 -5.28
CA LEU A 32 0.96 15.34 -4.15
C LEU A 32 1.55 16.69 -4.61
N PRO A 33 1.52 17.73 -3.75
CA PRO A 33 2.24 18.97 -4.01
C PRO A 33 3.73 18.77 -4.30
N ASN A 34 4.35 19.73 -4.98
CA ASN A 34 5.78 19.75 -5.34
C ASN A 34 6.23 18.64 -6.30
N GLY A 35 5.30 18.02 -7.04
CA GLY A 35 5.63 17.01 -8.05
C GLY A 35 6.02 15.65 -7.47
N VAL A 36 5.58 15.37 -6.24
CA VAL A 36 5.73 14.07 -5.59
C VAL A 36 4.56 13.16 -5.99
N PHE A 37 4.83 11.89 -6.19
CA PHE A 37 3.82 10.87 -6.49
C PHE A 37 3.87 9.79 -5.42
N MET A 38 2.71 9.31 -4.99
CA MET A 38 2.55 8.28 -3.97
C MET A 38 1.69 7.15 -4.51
N ASP A 39 2.25 5.95 -4.48
CA ASP A 39 1.53 4.70 -4.60
C ASP A 39 1.23 4.16 -3.20
N VAL A 40 0.09 3.48 -3.04
CA VAL A 40 -0.37 2.91 -1.77
C VAL A 40 -0.40 1.42 -1.95
N ALA A 41 0.59 0.75 -1.38
CA ALA A 41 0.74 -0.69 -1.40
C ALA A 41 0.71 -1.25 0.03
N ILE A 42 0.64 -2.56 0.14
CA ILE A 42 0.82 -3.23 1.43
C ILE A 42 2.26 -3.07 1.96
N GLU A 43 2.40 -2.88 3.27
CA GLU A 43 3.68 -2.97 3.97
C GLU A 43 3.53 -3.92 5.17
N PRO A 44 4.22 -5.07 5.20
CA PRO A 44 4.16 -6.00 6.32
C PRO A 44 4.90 -5.42 7.54
N LEU A 45 4.30 -5.59 8.72
CA LEU A 45 4.92 -5.23 9.99
C LEU A 45 5.31 -6.50 10.77
N PHE A 46 6.40 -6.42 11.51
CA PHE A 46 7.03 -7.53 12.21
C PHE A 46 7.23 -7.20 13.69
N ALA A 47 7.18 -8.24 14.52
CA ALA A 47 7.52 -8.20 15.94
C ALA A 47 7.98 -9.59 16.41
N SER A 48 8.80 -9.66 17.45
CA SER A 48 9.20 -10.93 18.08
C SER A 48 8.19 -11.46 19.08
N ASP A 49 7.38 -10.57 19.67
CA ASP A 49 6.29 -10.87 20.57
C ASP A 49 4.97 -10.27 20.02
N PRO A 50 3.85 -10.99 19.98
CA PRO A 50 2.56 -10.45 19.57
C PRO A 50 2.09 -9.21 20.34
N GLU A 51 2.56 -9.04 21.59
CA GLU A 51 2.20 -7.92 22.47
C GLU A 51 3.20 -6.73 22.39
N GLU A 52 4.28 -6.85 21.61
CA GLU A 52 5.23 -5.77 21.37
C GLU A 52 4.70 -4.74 20.36
N THR A 53 5.44 -3.64 20.20
CA THR A 53 5.22 -2.71 19.09
C THR A 53 5.70 -3.34 17.79
N TRP A 54 4.88 -3.27 16.75
CA TRP A 54 5.19 -3.78 15.42
C TRP A 54 5.83 -2.67 14.59
N SER A 55 6.83 -3.01 13.79
CA SER A 55 7.51 -2.06 12.90
C SER A 55 7.74 -2.66 11.52
N SER A 56 8.04 -1.82 10.55
CA SER A 56 8.60 -2.26 9.28
C SER A 56 9.96 -2.95 9.50
N THR A 57 10.44 -3.63 8.47
CA THR A 57 11.78 -4.20 8.42
C THR A 57 12.72 -3.24 7.69
N ASP A 58 13.94 -3.07 8.20
CA ASP A 58 15.03 -2.38 7.49
C ASP A 58 15.80 -3.34 6.54
N ASP A 59 15.40 -4.62 6.52
CA ASP A 59 15.97 -5.66 5.68
C ASP A 59 15.10 -5.85 4.42
N ASP A 60 15.60 -5.34 3.30
CA ASP A 60 14.94 -5.42 2.00
C ASP A 60 14.75 -6.86 1.52
N ASP A 61 15.65 -7.79 1.86
CA ASP A 61 15.52 -9.19 1.42
C ASP A 61 14.32 -9.85 2.10
N VAL A 62 14.12 -9.58 3.40
CA VAL A 62 12.94 -10.06 4.13
C VAL A 62 11.65 -9.45 3.58
N LEU A 63 11.67 -8.15 3.27
CA LEU A 63 10.50 -7.49 2.66
C LEU A 63 10.18 -8.11 1.29
N ASN A 64 11.17 -8.27 0.43
CA ASN A 64 11.01 -8.83 -0.91
C ASN A 64 10.52 -10.28 -0.86
N ASP A 65 11.01 -11.10 0.06
CA ASP A 65 10.53 -12.48 0.26
C ASP A 65 9.01 -12.51 0.56
N ILE A 66 8.49 -11.52 1.30
CA ILE A 66 7.05 -11.39 1.55
C ILE A 66 6.31 -10.91 0.29
N LEU A 67 6.83 -9.89 -0.39
CA LEU A 67 6.19 -9.35 -1.59
C LEU A 67 6.14 -10.39 -2.73
N ASP A 68 7.14 -11.25 -2.84
CA ASP A 68 7.19 -12.37 -3.79
C ASP A 68 6.07 -13.42 -3.54
N MET A 69 5.50 -13.48 -2.34
CA MET A 69 4.37 -14.35 -2.03
C MET A 69 3.02 -13.79 -2.51
N VAL A 70 2.97 -12.54 -2.97
CA VAL A 70 1.75 -11.88 -3.44
C VAL A 70 1.46 -12.33 -4.88
N GLU A 71 0.54 -13.29 -5.04
CA GLU A 71 0.11 -13.77 -6.37
C GLU A 71 -0.66 -12.68 -7.16
N SER A 72 -1.33 -11.76 -6.47
CA SER A 72 -2.08 -10.65 -7.06
C SER A 72 -2.41 -9.59 -6.02
N GLU A 73 -2.33 -8.32 -6.39
CA GLU A 73 -2.80 -7.19 -5.61
C GLU A 73 -3.77 -6.36 -6.45
N ALA A 74 -4.84 -5.87 -5.84
CA ALA A 74 -5.80 -4.97 -6.47
C ALA A 74 -5.95 -3.72 -5.61
N VAL A 75 -5.38 -2.61 -6.07
CA VAL A 75 -5.49 -1.30 -5.42
C VAL A 75 -6.50 -0.46 -6.22
N THR A 76 -7.47 0.13 -5.53
CA THR A 76 -8.48 1.01 -6.15
C THR A 76 -8.44 2.37 -5.47
N TYR A 77 -8.27 3.42 -6.27
CA TYR A 77 -8.35 4.80 -5.81
C TYR A 77 -9.67 5.42 -6.23
N GLU A 78 -10.39 5.99 -5.28
CA GLU A 78 -11.65 6.69 -5.53
C GLU A 78 -11.77 7.86 -4.54
N PHE A 79 -12.03 9.07 -5.07
CA PHE A 79 -12.46 10.20 -4.25
C PHE A 79 -13.97 10.13 -4.05
N ILE A 80 -14.41 10.04 -2.80
CA ILE A 80 -15.85 10.05 -2.45
C ILE A 80 -16.35 11.49 -2.50
N THR A 81 -17.26 11.78 -3.43
CA THR A 81 -17.97 13.07 -3.50
C THR A 81 -19.38 12.91 -2.92
N HIS A 82 -19.77 13.81 -2.02
CA HIS A 82 -21.09 13.82 -1.37
C HIS A 82 -22.03 14.83 -2.02
#